data_AF-A0A7J9HYG9-F1
#
_entry.id   AF-A0A7J9HYG9-F1
#
_cell.length_a   1.000
_cell.length_b   1.000
_cell.length_c   1.000
_cell.angle_alpha   90.00
_cell.angle_beta   90.00
_cell.angle_gamma   90.00
#
_symmetry.space_group_name_H-M   'P 1'
#
loop_
_entity.id
_entity.type
_entity.pdbx_description
1 polymer ?
#
loop_
_entity_poly.entity_id
_entity_poly.type
_entity_poly.pdbx_seq_one_letter_code
_entity_poly.pdbx_strand_id
1 'polypeptide(L)' 'MLESELWGISDWLNLILDRRFENILIQTDSIETINAIMEDTSGNSNATIVKRIHQTETMGSSAYSQSRQLNC' A
#
# COMPACT_ATOMS: atom_id res chain seq x y z
N MET A 1 3.19 -7.93 14.48
CA MET A 1 1.91 -8.18 13.80
C MET A 1 1.78 -7.24 12.60
N LEU A 2 1.80 -5.92 12.80
CA LEU A 2 1.85 -4.92 11.73
C LEU A 2 2.99 -5.14 10.72
N GLU A 3 4.23 -5.28 11.21
CA GLU A 3 5.40 -5.44 10.33
C GLU A 3 5.29 -6.68 9.41
N SER A 4 4.88 -7.82 9.94
CA SER A 4 4.70 -9.05 9.16
C SER A 4 3.60 -8.93 8.09
N GLU A 5 2.55 -8.16 8.39
CA GLU A 5 1.46 -7.92 7.43
C GLU A 5 1.92 -7.00 6.29
N LEU A 6 2.67 -5.94 6.62
CA LEU A 6 3.28 -5.05 5.64
C LEU A 6 4.28 -5.79 4.72
N TRP A 7 5.08 -6.70 5.27
CA TRP A 7 5.96 -7.57 4.47
C TRP A 7 5.15 -8.49 3.55
N GLY A 8 4.08 -9.10 4.06
CA GLY A 8 3.20 -9.94 3.25
C GLY A 8 2.57 -9.17 2.07
N ILE A 9 2.13 -7.94 2.31
CA ILE A 9 1.61 -7.05 1.25
C ILE A 9 2.71 -6.72 0.24
N SER A 10 3.92 -6.36 0.71
CA SER A 10 5.04 -6.05 -0.18
C SER A 10 5.43 -7.22 -1.07
N ASP A 11 5.47 -8.45 -0.53
CA ASP A 11 5.85 -9.64 -1.29
C ASP A 11 4.78 -10.00 -2.32
N TRP A 12 3.49 -9.87 -1.94
CA TRP A 12 2.37 -10.09 -2.85
C TRP A 12 2.35 -9.06 -3.99
N LEU A 13 2.63 -7.80 -3.71
CA LEU A 13 2.76 -6.76 -4.74
C LEU A 13 3.90 -7.05 -5.71
N ASN A 14 5.08 -7.49 -5.22
CA ASN A 14 6.19 -7.89 -6.08
C ASN A 14 5.81 -9.04 -7.03
N LEU A 15 5.02 -10.02 -6.58
CA LEU A 15 4.54 -11.12 -7.41
C LEU A 15 3.56 -10.68 -8.50
N ILE A 16 2.82 -9.60 -8.26
CA ILE A 16 1.76 -9.11 -9.15
C ILE A 16 2.27 -8.07 -10.13
N LEU A 17 3.33 -7.33 -9.79
CA LEU A 17 4.01 -6.41 -10.71
C LEU A 17 4.43 -7.08 -12.03
N ASP A 18 4.87 -8.33 -11.98
CA ASP A 18 5.23 -9.11 -13.18
C ASP A 18 4.04 -9.38 -14.11
N ARG A 19 2.81 -9.25 -13.61
CA ARG A 19 1.56 -9.62 -14.31
C ARG A 19 0.80 -8.44 -14.91
N ARG A 20 1.34 -7.21 -14.84
CA ARG A 20 0.76 -5.97 -15.44
C ARG A 20 -0.69 -5.68 -15.05
N PHE A 21 -1.07 -5.94 -13.81
CA PHE A 21 -2.38 -5.51 -13.32
C PHE A 21 -2.38 -3.99 -13.14
N GLU A 22 -3.33 -3.30 -13.79
CA GLU A 22 -3.45 -1.84 -13.74
C GLU A 22 -4.19 -1.33 -12.49
N ASN A 23 -4.97 -2.19 -11.83
CA ASN A 23 -5.72 -1.84 -10.63
C ASN A 23 -5.68 -2.99 -9.61
N ILE A 24 -5.04 -2.74 -8.48
CA ILE A 24 -4.80 -3.73 -7.43
C ILE A 24 -5.55 -3.27 -6.17
N LEU A 25 -6.51 -4.08 -5.73
CA LEU A 25 -7.22 -3.87 -4.46
C LEU A 25 -6.56 -4.71 -3.37
N ILE A 26 -5.98 -4.05 -2.36
CA ILE A 26 -5.46 -4.69 -1.16
C ILE A 26 -6.55 -4.67 -0.09
N GLN A 27 -6.90 -5.84 0.46
CA GLN A 27 -7.85 -5.97 1.56
C GLN A 27 -7.11 -6.42 2.83
N THR A 28 -7.34 -5.70 3.93
CA THR A 28 -6.84 -6.01 5.27
C THR A 28 -7.91 -5.64 6.29
N ASP A 29 -8.03 -6.43 7.36
CA ASP A 29 -8.86 -6.14 8.53
C ASP A 29 -8.11 -5.36 9.61
N SER A 30 -6.81 -5.09 9.41
CA SER A 30 -5.96 -4.36 10.34
C SER A 30 -5.99 -2.87 10.08
N ILE A 31 -6.68 -2.14 10.98
CA ILE A 31 -6.71 -0.67 10.96
C ILE A 31 -5.31 -0.06 11.13
N GLU A 32 -4.41 -0.72 11.86
CA GLU A 32 -3.02 -0.29 12.01
C GLU A 32 -2.27 -0.36 10.67
N THR A 33 -2.51 -1.41 9.89
CA THR A 33 -1.92 -1.59 8.55
C THR A 33 -2.45 -0.55 7.58
N ILE A 34 -3.76 -0.26 7.62
CA ILE A 34 -4.38 0.82 6.85
C ILE A 34 -3.73 2.16 7.20
N ASN A 35 -3.65 2.50 8.48
CA ASN A 35 -3.06 3.78 8.90
C ASN A 35 -1.58 3.87 8.54
N ALA A 36 -0.81 2.79 8.69
CA ALA A 36 0.61 2.78 8.34
C ALA A 36 0.88 2.99 6.85
N ILE A 37 -0.01 2.53 5.97
CA ILE A 37 0.08 2.74 4.52
C ILE A 37 -0.50 4.11 4.14
N MET A 38 -1.58 4.56 4.76
CA MET A 38 -2.22 5.84 4.41
C MET A 38 -1.46 7.06 4.94
N GLU A 39 -0.88 6.95 6.12
CA GLU A 39 -0.07 8.00 6.72
C GLU A 39 1.35 7.85 6.23
N ASP A 40 1.84 8.85 5.49
CA ASP A 40 3.22 8.93 5.00
C ASP A 40 4.18 9.14 6.18
N THR A 41 4.38 8.06 6.95
CA THR A 41 5.00 8.06 8.27
C THR A 41 6.51 8.06 8.11
N SER A 42 7.03 9.20 7.63
CA SER A 42 8.44 9.54 7.64
C SER A 42 8.96 9.63 9.09
N GLY A 43 9.35 8.48 9.65
CA GLY A 43 9.86 8.38 11.03
C GLY A 43 9.59 7.04 11.74
N ASN A 44 8.73 6.18 11.16
CA ASN A 44 8.45 4.85 11.69
C ASN A 44 9.53 3.83 11.24
N SER A 45 9.83 2.81 12.05
CA SER A 45 10.69 1.67 11.65
C SER A 45 10.18 0.95 10.41
N ASN A 46 8.88 1.05 10.12
CA ASN A 46 8.24 0.45 8.94
C ASN A 46 8.27 1.36 7.69
N ALA A 47 8.83 2.58 7.78
CA ALA A 47 8.81 3.56 6.69
C ALA A 47 9.47 3.03 5.40
N THR A 48 10.49 2.17 5.51
CA THR A 48 11.14 1.56 4.35
C THR A 48 10.21 0.62 3.58
N ILE A 49 9.37 -0.15 4.30
CA ILE A 49 8.43 -1.12 3.70
C ILE A 49 7.25 -0.36 3.08
N VAL A 50 6.71 0.63 3.81
CA VAL A 50 5.63 1.50 3.32
C VAL A 50 6.05 2.25 2.05
N LYS A 51 7.29 2.78 2.01
CA LYS A 51 7.83 3.39 0.78
C LYS A 51 7.88 2.42 -0.40
N ARG A 52 8.23 1.16 -0.17
CA ARG A 52 8.26 0.14 -1.24
C ARG A 52 6.86 -0.15 -1.76
N ILE A 53 5.86 -0.23 -0.87
CA ILE A 53 4.45 -0.38 -1.23
C ILE A 53 4.01 0.81 -2.10
N HIS A 54 4.28 2.05 -1.70
CA HIS A 54 3.92 3.24 -2.50
C HIS A 54 4.66 3.34 -3.84
N GLN A 55 5.96 2.97 -3.88
CA GLN A 55 6.73 2.96 -5.13
C GLN A 55 6.15 1.96 -6.15
N THR A 56 5.60 0.85 -5.66
CA THR A 56 4.91 -0.15 -6.49
C THR A 56 3.65 0.43 -7.12
N GLU A 57 2.90 1.28 -6.40
CA GLU A 57 1.76 2.01 -6.95
C GLU A 57 2.20 3.05 -8.02
N THR A 58 3.33 3.72 -7.80
CA THR A 58 3.81 4.79 -8.70
C THR A 58 4.37 4.24 -10.01
N MET A 59 4.85 2.99 -10.03
CA MET A 59 5.31 2.32 -11.25
C MET A 59 4.17 1.83 -12.16
N GLY A 60 2.93 1.79 -11.65
CA GLY A 60 1.73 1.35 -12.38
C GLY A 60 0.73 2.46 -12.75
N SER A 61 0.84 3.68 -12.21
CA SER A 61 -0.07 4.77 -12.57
C SER A 61 0.51 6.16 -12.35
N SER A 62 0.77 6.85 -13.46
CA SER A 62 0.56 8.30 -13.57
C SER A 62 -0.95 8.57 -13.48
N ALA A 63 -1.50 8.63 -12.25
CA ALA A 63 -2.76 9.31 -11.91
C ALA A 63 -3.24 8.86 -10.52
N TYR A 64 -3.09 9.71 -9.51
CA TYR A 64 -3.94 9.62 -8.31
C TYR A 64 -5.04 10.68 -8.44
N SER A 65 -6.27 10.24 -8.77
CA SER A 65 -7.49 11.00 -8.57
C SER A 65 -8.08 10.61 -7.22
N GLN A 66 -7.93 11.53 -6.28
CA GLN A 66 -8.47 11.54 -4.93
C GLN A 66 -9.99 11.29 -4.96
N SER A 67 -10.43 10.08 -4.62
CA SER A 67 -11.85 9.79 -4.42
C SER A 67 -12.16 9.74 -2.93
N ARG A 68 -12.45 10.90 -2.35
CA ARG A 68 -13.28 10.96 -1.14
C ARG A 68 -14.68 10.50 -1.54
N GLN A 69 -15.17 9.42 -0.94
CA GLN A 69 -16.60 9.29 -0.67
C GLN A 69 -16.77 8.96 0.81
N LEU A 70 -16.95 10.01 1.60
CA LEU A 70 -17.79 9.96 2.79
C LEU A 70 -19.24 9.91 2.27
N ASN A 71 -19.98 8.87 2.63
CA ASN A 71 -21.43 8.88 2.53
C ASN A 71 -22.04 8.27 3.79
N CYS A 72 -22.89 9.10 4.41
CA CYS A 72 -23.73 8.96 5.60
C CYS A 72 -23.03 9.02 6.97
#